data_AF-A0A5B9EVK8-F1
#
_entry.id   AF-A0A5B9EVK8-F1
#
_cell.length_a   1.000
_cell.length_b   1.000
_cell.length_c   1.000
_cell.angle_alpha   90.00
_cell.angle_beta   90.00
_cell.angle_gamma   90.00
#
_symmetry.space_group_name_H-M   'P 1'
#
loop_
_entity.id
_entity.type
_entity.pdbx_description
1 polymer ?
#
loop_
_entity_poly.entity_id
_entity_poly.type
_entity_poly.pdbx_seq_one_letter_code
_entity_poly.pdbx_strand_id
1 'polypeptide(L)' 'MSRKEPKTLRVACFEDGRRKIITFKRGAYWWSQSDGAYPFSAALESIKEQGGWIETIPNPNYRVRGLFG' A
#
# COMPACT_ATOMS: atom_id res chain seq x y z
N MET A 1 -16.04 12.75 -6.72
CA MET A 1 -15.67 11.54 -7.50
C MET A 1 -15.58 10.36 -6.56
N SER A 2 -16.42 9.34 -6.72
CA SER A 2 -16.36 8.10 -5.93
C SER A 2 -15.00 7.42 -6.17
N ARG A 3 -14.12 7.41 -5.16
CA ARG A 3 -12.86 6.64 -5.24
C ARG A 3 -13.24 5.16 -5.32
N LYS A 4 -13.12 4.55 -6.51
CA LYS A 4 -13.16 3.10 -6.63
C LYS A 4 -11.96 2.57 -5.83
N GLU A 5 -12.21 1.64 -4.92
CA GLU A 5 -11.11 0.97 -4.24
C GLU A 5 -10.24 0.23 -5.27
N PRO A 6 -8.91 0.19 -5.06
CA PRO A 6 -8.03 -0.55 -5.95
C PRO A 6 -8.30 -2.05 -5.82
N LYS A 7 -8.08 -2.80 -6.91
CA LYS A 7 -8.20 -4.27 -6.93
C LYS A 7 -7.15 -4.97 -6.07
N THR A 8 -5.98 -4.36 -5.96
CA THR A 8 -4.82 -4.88 -5.23
C THR A 8 -4.27 -3.80 -4.31
N LEU A 9 -3.62 -4.24 -3.24
CA LEU A 9 -2.89 -3.40 -2.31
C LEU A 9 -1.39 -3.72 -2.45
N ARG A 10 -0.55 -2.70 -2.34
CA ARG A 10 0.88 -2.90 -2.12
C ARG A 10 1.09 -2.94 -0.61
N VAL A 11 1.91 -3.86 -0.12
CA VAL A 11 2.14 -4.05 1.32
C VAL A 11 3.64 -4.17 1.56
N ALA A 12 4.16 -3.39 2.50
CA ALA A 12 5.50 -3.60 3.03
C ALA A 12 5.44 -4.79 4.01
N CYS A 13 6.21 -5.83 3.73
CA CYS A 13 6.39 -7.01 4.57
C CYS A 13 7.79 -6.98 5.16
N PHE A 14 7.92 -7.45 6.41
CA PHE A 14 9.19 -7.54 7.13
C PHE A 14 9.38 -8.97 7.63
N GLU A 15 10.64 -9.40 7.82
CA GLU A 15 10.97 -10.76 8.27
C GLU A 15 10.37 -11.11 9.65
N ASP A 16 10.17 -10.10 10.51
CA ASP A 16 9.53 -10.23 11.82
C ASP A 16 8.00 -10.41 11.76
N GLY A 17 7.44 -10.51 10.56
CA GLY A 17 6.01 -10.72 10.32
C GLY A 17 5.17 -9.43 10.34
N ARG A 18 5.77 -8.25 10.61
CA ARG A 18 5.05 -6.98 10.49
C ARG A 18 4.66 -6.71 9.05
N ARG A 19 3.49 -6.10 8.87
CA ARG A 19 2.95 -5.71 7.55
C ARG A 19 2.35 -4.32 7.60
N LYS A 20 2.61 -3.49 6.59
CA LYS A 20 2.04 -2.14 6.45
C LYS A 20 1.48 -1.92 5.05
N ILE A 21 0.19 -1.57 4.94
CA ILE A 21 -0.45 -1.30 3.64
C ILE A 21 0.08 0.00 3.07
N ILE A 22 0.53 -0.06 1.81
CA ILE A 22 1.07 1.06 1.05
C ILE A 22 -0.02 1.84 0.31
N THR A 23 -0.42 2.98 0.88
CA THR A 23 -1.46 3.84 0.30
C THR A 23 -0.83 5.00 -0.48
N PHE A 24 -1.08 5.06 -1.78
CA PHE A 24 -0.63 6.16 -2.63
C PHE A 24 -1.75 7.19 -2.78
N LYS A 25 -1.56 8.41 -2.26
CA LYS A 25 -2.56 9.45 -2.47
C LYS A 25 -2.54 9.96 -3.93
N ARG A 26 -1.35 10.00 -4.58
CA ARG A 26 -1.12 10.40 -5.99
C ARG A 26 0.24 9.91 -6.54
N GLY A 27 0.44 8.60 -6.64
CA GLY A 27 1.53 7.97 -7.42
C GLY A 27 2.99 8.11 -6.94
N ALA A 28 3.32 9.16 -6.18
CA ALA A 28 4.71 9.47 -5.82
C ALA A 28 4.97 9.58 -4.30
N TYR A 29 3.91 9.61 -3.49
CA TYR A 29 4.02 9.82 -2.05
C TYR A 29 3.35 8.71 -1.28
N TRP A 30 4.12 8.17 -0.35
CA TRP A 30 3.71 7.23 0.68
C TRP A 30 3.34 8.00 1.94
N TRP A 31 2.39 7.47 2.72
CA TRP A 31 1.98 8.07 3.98
C TRP A 31 1.74 6.98 5.02
N SER A 32 2.28 7.18 6.22
CA SER A 32 1.93 6.41 7.41
C SER A 32 1.58 7.36 8.56
N GLN A 33 0.86 6.87 9.57
CA GLN A 33 0.51 7.69 10.74
C GLN A 33 1.74 8.06 11.58
N SER A 34 2.76 7.19 11.64
CA SER A 34 3.99 7.43 12.41
C SER A 34 4.98 8.32 11.66
N ASP A 35 5.05 8.18 10.34
CA ASP A 35 6.17 8.70 9.54
C ASP A 35 5.75 9.90 8.66
N GLY A 36 4.46 10.22 8.59
CA GLY A 36 3.95 11.30 7.74
C GLY A 36 4.02 10.97 6.25
N ALA A 37 3.92 11.99 5.39
CA ALA A 37 3.98 11.83 3.93
C ALA A 37 5.42 12.05 3.42
N TYR A 38 5.96 11.10 2.66
CA TYR A 38 7.30 11.20 2.07
C TYR A 38 7.41 10.48 0.71
N PRO A 39 8.43 10.81 -0.13
CA PRO A 39 8.56 10.25 -1.46
C PRO A 39 8.64 8.72 -1.45
N PHE A 40 8.04 8.09 -2.45
CA PHE A 40 8.00 6.63 -2.54
C PHE A 40 9.39 5.98 -2.66
N SER A 41 10.34 6.65 -3.31
CA SER A 41 11.74 6.18 -3.37
C SER A 41 12.36 6.05 -1.98
N ALA A 42 12.21 7.08 -1.14
CA ALA A 42 12.67 7.05 0.25
C ALA A 42 11.94 6.00 1.09
N ALA A 43 10.65 5.76 0.83
CA ALA A 43 9.90 4.66 1.46
C ALA A 43 10.44 3.29 1.07
N LEU A 44 10.75 3.08 -0.21
CA LEU A 44 11.36 1.85 -0.69
C LEU A 44 12.73 1.60 -0.06
N GLU A 45 13.57 2.63 -0.01
CA GLU A 45 14.89 2.55 0.60
C GLU A 45 14.78 2.18 2.07
N SER A 46 13.95 2.90 2.83
CA SER A 46 13.75 2.62 4.26
C SER A 46 13.17 1.22 4.53
N ILE A 47 12.25 0.73 3.69
CA ILE A 47 11.73 -0.64 3.78
C ILE A 47 12.87 -1.64 3.58
N LYS A 48 13.71 -1.44 2.55
CA LYS A 48 14.85 -2.32 2.26
C LYS A 48 15.91 -2.29 3.36
N GLU A 49 16.24 -1.12 3.90
CA GLU A 49 17.18 -0.96 5.02
C GLU A 49 16.71 -1.71 6.28
N GLN A 50 15.41 -1.81 6.48
CA GLN A 50 14.79 -2.59 7.55
C GLN A 50 14.64 -4.09 7.21
N GLY A 51 15.24 -4.56 6.11
CA GLY A 51 15.13 -5.95 5.63
C GLY A 51 13.75 -6.32 5.06
N GLY A 52 12.91 -5.33 4.79
CA GLY A 52 11.57 -5.52 4.24
C GLY A 52 11.52 -5.56 2.72
N TRP A 53 10.40 -6.05 2.20
CA TRP A 53 10.09 -6.10 0.77
C TRP A 53 8.64 -5.67 0.51
N ILE A 54 8.31 -5.42 -0.75
CA ILE A 54 6.94 -5.08 -1.15
C ILE A 54 6.28 -6.26 -1.83
N GLU A 55 5.10 -6.62 -1.32
CA GLU A 55 4.19 -7.55 -1.97
C GLU A 55 2.99 -6.81 -2.57
N THR A 56 2.40 -7.41 -3.59
CA THR A 56 1.09 -6.99 -4.11
C THR A 56 0.09 -8.07 -3.77
N ILE A 57 -0.90 -7.73 -2.94
CA ILE A 57 -1.94 -8.66 -2.48
C ILE A 57 -3.31 -8.25 -3.02
N PRO A 58 -4.27 -9.18 -3.15
CA PRO A 58 -5.67 -8.82 -3.42
C PRO A 58 -6.20 -7.87 -2.35
N ASN A 59 -6.95 -6.84 -2.74
CA ASN A 59 -7.63 -5.98 -1.77
C ASN A 59 -8.88 -6.70 -1.23
N PRO A 60 -8.93 -7.06 0.07
CA PRO A 60 -10.08 -7.75 0.66
C PRO A 60 -11.36 -6.90 0.63
N ASN A 61 -11.23 -5.58 0.53
CA ASN A 61 -12.35 -4.65 0.48
C ASN A 61 -12.81 -4.35 -0.96
N TYR A 62 -12.11 -4.86 -1.98
CA TYR A 62 -12.50 -4.66 -3.37
C TYR A 62 -13.78 -5.45 -3.68
N ARG A 63 -14.91 -4.72 -3.74
CA ARG A 63 -16.17 -5.25 -4.24
C ARG A 63 -16.33 -4.90 -5.71
N VAL A 64 -16.49 -5.91 -6.56
CA VAL A 64 -17.00 -5.70 -7.92
C VAL A 64 -18.41 -5.13 -7.76
N ARG A 65 -18.64 -3.87 -8.16
CA ARG A 65 -20.01 -3.36 -8.26
C ARG A 65 -20.78 -4.31 -9.16
N GLY A 66 -21.84 -4.91 -8.60
CA GLY A 66 -22.50 -6.09 -9.13
C GLY A 66 -22.87 -5.97 -10.60
N LEU A 67 -22.69 -7.09 -11.31
CA LEU A 67 -23.28 -7.44 -12.60
C LEU A 67 -24.78 -7.78 -12.49
N PHE A 68 -25.45 -7.29 -11.45
CA PHE A 68 -26.89 -7.42 -11.28
C PHE A 68 -27.49 -6.03 -11.43
N GLY A 69 -27.65 -5.63 -12.70
CA GLY A 69 -28.61 -4.64 -13.15
C GLY A 69 -29.84 -5.36 -13.68
#